data_AF-A0A1Q5MNW5-F1
#
_entry.id   AF-A0A1Q5MNW5-F1
#
_cell.length_a   1.000
_cell.length_b   1.000
_cell.length_c   1.000
_cell.angle_alpha   90.00
_cell.angle_beta   90.00
_cell.angle_gamma   90.00
#
_symmetry.space_group_name_H-M   'P 1'
#
loop_
_entity.id
_entity.type
_entity.pdbx_description
1 polymer ?
#
loop_
_entity_poly.entity_id
_entity_poly.type
_entity_poly.pdbx_seq_one_letter_code
_entity_poly.pdbx_strand_id
1 'polypeptide(L)'
;MSECPHVSDLPRPEPAPLSDACLECRAAGTHPVQLRLCLVCGHVGCCDSSPMQHATTHFKETGHPVMRSFEPGESWRWCFEHGSIV
;
A
#
# COMPACT_ATOMS: atom_id res chain seq x y z
N MET A 1 -19.11 -12.69 -4.07
CA MET A 1 -18.39 -11.55 -3.48
C MET A 1 -17.45 -12.14 -2.46
N SER A 2 -16.31 -12.66 -2.90
CA SER A 2 -15.36 -13.32 -2.01
C SER A 2 -14.66 -12.24 -1.20
N GLU A 3 -15.05 -12.10 0.06
CA GLU A 3 -14.28 -11.34 1.04
C GLU A 3 -12.84 -11.86 1.03
N CYS A 4 -11.89 -10.95 0.88
CA CYS A 4 -10.48 -11.31 0.98
C CYS A 4 -10.15 -11.55 2.45
N PRO A 5 -9.72 -12.77 2.85
CA PRO A 5 -9.43 -13.08 4.26
C PRO A 5 -8.36 -12.15 4.83
N HIS A 6 -7.43 -11.70 3.99
CA HIS A 6 -6.38 -10.75 4.37
C HIS A 6 -6.90 -9.38 4.83
N VAL A 7 -8.11 -8.98 4.42
CA VAL A 7 -8.76 -7.75 4.92
C VAL A 7 -9.31 -7.96 6.33
N SER A 8 -9.82 -9.16 6.61
CA SER A 8 -10.35 -9.52 7.93
C SER A 8 -9.25 -9.60 8.98
N ASP A 9 -8.04 -10.02 8.58
CA ASP A 9 -6.86 -10.14 9.45
C ASP A 9 -6.15 -8.79 9.74
N LEU A 10 -6.64 -7.68 9.18
CA LEU A 10 -6.02 -6.37 9.38
C LEU A 10 -6.18 -5.85 10.82
N PRO A 11 -5.17 -5.13 11.34
CA PRO A 11 -5.27 -4.48 12.64
C PRO A 11 -6.42 -3.46 12.68
N ARG A 12 -7.08 -3.39 13.84
CA ARG A 12 -8.15 -2.43 14.15
C ARG A 12 -7.80 -1.68 15.43
N PRO A 13 -7.64 -0.35 15.41
CA PRO A 13 -7.85 0.56 14.28
C PRO A 13 -6.80 0.40 13.16
N GLU A 14 -7.11 0.90 11.95
CA GLU A 14 -6.15 0.96 10.85
C GLU A 14 -4.90 1.77 11.29
N PRO A 15 -3.69 1.35 10.88
CA PRO A 15 -2.46 2.03 11.26
C PRO A 15 -2.40 3.43 10.63
N ALA A 16 -1.87 4.38 11.38
CA ALA A 16 -1.56 5.69 10.83
C ALA A 16 -0.42 5.58 9.80
N PRO A 17 -0.44 6.41 8.75
CA PRO A 17 0.67 6.49 7.81
C PRO A 17 1.95 6.92 8.55
N LEU A 18 3.03 6.18 8.35
CA LEU A 18 4.35 6.51 8.90
C LEU A 18 4.97 7.75 8.23
N SER A 19 4.53 8.06 7.02
CA SER A 19 4.92 9.22 6.24
C SER A 19 3.78 9.68 5.34
N ASP A 20 3.80 10.94 4.94
CA ASP A 20 2.88 11.54 3.97
C ASP A 20 3.30 11.28 2.51
N ALA A 21 4.48 10.70 2.30
CA ALA A 21 5.05 10.40 0.99
C ALA A 21 5.85 9.09 1.01
N CYS A 22 6.10 8.53 -0.18
CA CYS A 22 7.05 7.42 -0.34
C CYS A 22 8.48 7.93 -0.13
N LEU A 23 9.09 7.55 1.00
CA LEU A 23 10.42 8.01 1.40
C LEU A 23 11.50 7.50 0.45
N GLU A 24 11.32 6.31 -0.09
CA GLU A 24 12.24 5.68 -1.04
C GLU A 24 12.23 6.42 -2.40
N CYS A 25 11.06 6.81 -2.89
CA CYS A 25 10.96 7.65 -4.09
C CYS A 25 11.62 9.02 -3.87
N ARG A 26 11.39 9.63 -2.71
CA ARG A 26 12.02 10.89 -2.33
C ARG A 26 13.54 10.77 -2.25
N ALA A 27 14.06 9.69 -1.67
CA ALA A 27 15.50 9.42 -1.60
C ALA A 27 16.12 9.19 -2.99
N ALA A 28 15.38 8.53 -3.89
CA ALA A 28 15.78 8.32 -5.28
C ALA A 28 15.62 9.57 -6.17
N GLY A 29 15.01 10.65 -5.67
CA GLY A 29 14.70 11.84 -6.48
C GLY A 29 13.67 11.57 -7.59
N THR A 30 12.77 10.61 -7.38
CA THR A 30 11.73 10.23 -8.34
C THR A 30 10.35 10.68 -7.86
N HIS A 31 9.43 10.88 -8.81
CA HIS A 31 8.05 11.25 -8.53
C HIS A 31 7.14 10.03 -8.71
N PRO A 32 6.46 9.57 -7.64
CA PRO A 32 5.47 8.50 -7.76
C PRO A 32 4.21 9.00 -8.46
N VAL A 33 3.52 8.10 -9.16
CA VAL A 33 2.23 8.39 -9.81
C VAL A 33 1.12 8.48 -8.78
N GLN A 34 1.06 7.49 -7.88
CA GLN A 34 0.12 7.42 -6.77
C GLN A 34 0.79 6.72 -5.57
N LEU A 35 0.29 7.01 -4.38
CA LEU A 35 0.76 6.44 -3.12
C LEU A 35 -0.20 5.37 -2.59
N ARG A 36 0.36 4.40 -1.87
CA ARG A 36 -0.37 3.34 -1.19
C ARG A 36 0.10 3.22 0.25
N LEU A 37 -0.85 3.10 1.16
CA LEU A 37 -0.64 2.90 2.59
C LEU A 37 -0.82 1.42 2.94
N CYS A 38 0.20 0.80 3.52
CA CYS A 38 0.12 -0.54 4.08
C CYS A 38 -0.78 -0.55 5.31
N LEU A 39 -1.84 -1.35 5.27
CA LEU A 39 -2.80 -1.45 6.39
C LEU A 39 -2.34 -2.38 7.51
N VAL A 40 -1.17 -3.03 7.38
CA VAL A 40 -0.59 -3.86 8.43
C VAL A 40 0.39 -3.07 9.30
N CYS A 41 1.28 -2.29 8.69
CA CYS A 41 2.35 -1.57 9.41
C CYS A 41 2.36 -0.05 9.25
N GLY A 42 1.53 0.52 8.36
CA GLY A 42 1.48 1.97 8.11
C GLY A 42 2.52 2.50 7.12
N HIS A 43 3.32 1.65 6.47
CA HIS A 43 4.29 2.08 5.44
C HIS A 43 3.61 2.71 4.23
N VAL A 44 4.18 3.79 3.68
CA VAL A 44 3.68 4.43 2.45
C VAL A 44 4.64 4.19 1.30
N GLY A 45 4.17 3.46 0.29
CA GLY A 45 4.93 3.12 -0.92
C GLY A 45 4.28 3.65 -2.19
N CYS A 46 5.04 3.76 -3.27
CA CYS A 46 4.49 4.12 -4.58
C CYS A 46 3.82 2.93 -5.28
N CYS A 47 2.78 3.20 -6.07
CA CYS A 47 2.00 2.17 -6.76
C CYS A 47 2.80 1.42 -7.84
N ASP A 48 2.23 0.33 -8.37
CA ASP A 48 2.87 -0.50 -9.40
C ASP A 48 3.02 0.20 -10.75
N SER A 49 2.24 1.26 -11.00
CA SER A 49 2.38 2.12 -12.18
C SER A 49 3.51 3.14 -12.03
N SER A 50 4.09 3.28 -10.82
CA SER A 50 5.27 4.11 -10.60
C SER A 50 6.54 3.35 -10.97
N PRO A 51 7.60 4.02 -11.46
CA PRO A 51 8.81 3.34 -11.96
C PRO A 51 9.46 2.38 -10.95
N MET A 52 9.39 2.73 -9.66
CA MET A 52 10.08 2.01 -8.58
C MET A 52 9.24 0.93 -7.91
N GLN A 53 7.90 0.98 -8.02
CA GLN A 53 6.98 -0.04 -7.49
C GLN A 53 7.20 -0.39 -6.01
N HIS A 54 7.51 0.60 -5.15
CA HIS A 54 7.87 0.36 -3.75
C HIS A 54 6.77 -0.33 -2.94
N ALA A 55 5.48 -0.17 -3.29
CA ALA A 55 4.41 -0.94 -2.67
C ALA A 55 4.54 -2.46 -2.95
N THR A 56 4.85 -2.85 -4.19
CA THR A 56 5.13 -4.25 -4.54
C THR A 56 6.38 -4.76 -3.84
N THR A 57 7.46 -3.97 -3.81
CA THR A 57 8.70 -4.35 -3.11
C THR A 57 8.45 -4.56 -1.63
N HIS A 58 7.74 -3.64 -0.98
CA HIS A 58 7.35 -3.75 0.43
C HIS A 58 6.56 -5.03 0.70
N PHE A 59 5.58 -5.35 -0.15
CA PHE A 59 4.84 -6.62 -0.05
C PHE A 59 5.78 -7.83 -0.14
N LYS A 60 6.71 -7.86 -1.10
CA LYS A 60 7.65 -8.97 -1.27
C LYS A 60 8.61 -9.14 -0.09
N GLU A 61 9.00 -8.05 0.56
CA GLU A 61 9.95 -8.07 1.69
C GLU A 61 9.28 -8.38 3.02
N THR A 62 8.06 -7.89 3.24
CA THR A 62 7.37 -7.97 4.53
C THR A 62 6.25 -9.00 4.57
N GLY A 63 5.74 -9.41 3.41
CA GLY A 63 4.56 -10.24 3.29
C GLY A 63 3.25 -9.52 3.60
N HIS A 64 3.22 -8.19 3.66
CA HIS A 64 1.99 -7.44 3.95
C HIS A 64 1.04 -7.39 2.74
N PRO A 65 -0.07 -8.13 2.76
CA PRO A 65 -0.82 -8.44 1.54
C PRO A 65 -1.79 -7.32 1.13
N VAL A 66 -2.21 -6.44 2.05
CA VAL A 66 -3.24 -5.42 1.79
C VAL A 66 -2.70 -4.01 1.98
N MET A 67 -2.94 -3.17 0.98
CA MET A 67 -2.65 -1.73 1.01
C MET A 67 -3.85 -0.93 0.53
N ARG A 68 -4.05 0.26 1.09
CA ARG A 68 -5.10 1.21 0.70
C ARG A 68 -4.52 2.29 -0.21
N SER A 69 -5.34 2.83 -1.11
CA SER A 69 -4.98 4.09 -1.79
C SER A 69 -4.75 5.19 -0.75
N PHE A 70 -3.64 5.92 -0.90
CA PHE A 70 -3.31 7.06 -0.07
C PHE A 70 -3.64 8.39 -0.76
N GLU A 71 -4.38 8.33 -1.87
CA GLU A 71 -4.82 9.51 -2.61
C GLU A 71 -6.02 10.20 -1.93
N PRO A 72 -6.11 11.55 -2.01
CA PRO A 72 -7.24 12.29 -1.46
C PRO A 72 -8.58 11.83 -2.06
N GLY A 73 -9.51 11.40 -1.20
CA GLY A 73 -10.84 10.97 -1.61
C GLY A 73 -10.94 9.49 -2.00
N GLU A 74 -9.83 8.75 -2.02
CA GLU A 74 -9.83 7.32 -2.30
C GLU A 74 -9.64 6.49 -1.02
N SER A 75 -10.39 5.40 -0.90
CA SER A 75 -10.32 4.47 0.25
C SER A 75 -10.38 3.00 -0.16
N TRP A 76 -10.30 2.72 -1.46
CA TRP A 76 -10.26 1.35 -1.96
C TRP A 76 -8.97 0.66 -1.53
N ARG A 77 -9.04 -0.66 -1.35
CA ARG A 77 -7.93 -1.48 -0.90
C ARG A 77 -7.53 -2.42 -2.02
N TRP A 78 -6.25 -2.74 -2.08
CA TRP A 78 -5.66 -3.68 -3.00
C TRP A 78 -5.07 -4.84 -2.22
N CYS A 79 -5.39 -6.06 -2.64
CA CYS A 79 -4.71 -7.25 -2.14
C CYS A 79 -3.68 -7.73 -3.18
N PHE A 80 -2.41 -7.71 -2.80
CA PHE A 80 -1.31 -8.18 -3.65
C PHE A 80 -1.32 -9.68 -3.86
N GLU A 81 -1.83 -10.46 -2.92
CA GLU A 81 -1.97 -11.92 -3.11
C GLU A 81 -3.03 -12.27 -4.14
N HIS A 82 -4.15 -11.54 -4.17
CA HIS A 82 -5.23 -11.78 -5.13
C HIS A 82 -5.08 -11.00 -6.43
N GLY A 83 -4.27 -9.94 -6.44
CA GLY A 83 -4.13 -9.04 -7.59
C GLY A 83 -5.44 -8.32 -7.93
N SER A 84 -6.23 -7.97 -6.92
CA SER A 84 -7.54 -7.34 -7.11
C SER A 84 -7.90 -6.33 -6.00
N ILE A 85 -8.89 -5.48 -6.30
CA ILE A 85 -9.50 -4.58 -5.33
C ILE A 85 -10.36 -5.39 -4.35
N VAL A 86 -10.24 -5.08 -3.05
CA VAL A 86 -10.89 -5.77 -1.94
C VAL A 86 -11.52 -4.82 -0.93
#